data_AF-A0A1E3X446-F1
#
_entry.id   AF-A0A1E3X446-F1
#
_cell.length_a   1.000
_cell.length_b   1.000
_cell.length_c   1.000
_cell.angle_alpha   90.00
_cell.angle_beta   90.00
_cell.angle_gamma   90.00
#
_symmetry.space_group_name_H-M   'P 1'
#
loop_
_entity.id
_entity.type
_entity.pdbx_description
1 polymer ?
#
loop_
_entity_poly.entity_id
_entity_poly.type
_entity_poly.pdbx_seq_one_letter_code
_entity_poly.pdbx_strand_id
1 'polypeptide(L)'
;MSKGIKASGRMSVGRFEKEFEDEFGVKCQIKDGRKLADDNATLASLRPDDFKGSKTVDFTIRGNMLIKNIKEKFNETFGSNIQFYNKNRVAPDEITLGALREGRVKKVTTQKQDKPVKTEEISVQEEVEETTLSDEQIAAFKEQEAEAEDSYDYCNLAKEIAEAGDKDFAREVYQKAIDKAEDSRDLRNIADSIADERYLGDKVWARKVYPKAIDKAEDSYDLTNIANSIADERYLGDKRL
;
A
#
# COMPACT_ATOMS: atom_id res chain seq x y z
N MET A 1 -12.99 -9.00 -23.57
CA MET A 1 -11.76 -8.20 -23.36
C MET A 1 -12.20 -6.79 -23.04
N SER A 2 -11.76 -6.20 -21.93
CA SER A 2 -11.99 -4.76 -21.69
C SER A 2 -11.30 -3.96 -22.79
N LYS A 3 -12.02 -2.99 -23.35
CA LYS A 3 -11.45 -2.03 -24.30
C LYS A 3 -10.69 -1.02 -23.44
N GLY A 4 -9.37 -0.98 -23.54
CA GLY A 4 -8.59 -0.03 -22.72
C GLY A 4 -9.12 1.40 -22.83
N ILE A 5 -9.13 2.13 -21.72
CA ILE A 5 -9.58 3.53 -21.70
C ILE A 5 -8.45 4.44 -22.21
N LYS A 6 -8.81 5.56 -22.82
CA LYS A 6 -7.85 6.60 -23.21
C LYS A 6 -7.88 7.73 -22.18
N ALA A 7 -6.86 7.82 -21.33
CA ALA A 7 -6.63 9.01 -20.52
C ALA A 7 -6.25 10.16 -21.46
N SER A 8 -6.95 11.29 -21.38
CA SER A 8 -6.70 12.47 -22.21
C SER A 8 -6.73 13.72 -21.36
N GLY A 9 -5.78 14.63 -21.58
CA GLY A 9 -5.73 15.93 -20.90
C GLY A 9 -7.01 16.77 -20.98
N ARG A 10 -7.86 16.54 -21.99
CA ARG A 10 -9.16 17.24 -22.16
C ARG A 10 -10.31 16.62 -21.36
N MET A 11 -10.10 15.43 -20.80
CA MET A 11 -11.08 14.74 -19.98
C MET A 11 -11.13 15.38 -18.59
N SER A 12 -12.32 15.51 -18.01
CA SER A 12 -12.43 15.93 -16.62
C SER A 12 -12.08 14.79 -15.67
N VAL A 13 -11.68 15.12 -14.46
CA VAL A 13 -11.34 14.16 -13.39
C VAL A 13 -12.50 13.21 -13.14
N GLY A 14 -13.69 13.74 -12.86
CA GLY A 14 -14.86 12.90 -12.54
C GLY A 14 -15.31 12.03 -13.71
N ARG A 15 -15.13 12.52 -14.95
CA ARG A 15 -15.41 11.72 -16.15
C ARG A 15 -14.42 10.56 -16.28
N PHE A 16 -13.14 10.82 -16.07
CA PHE A 16 -12.11 9.80 -16.13
C PHE A 16 -12.32 8.72 -15.07
N GLU A 17 -12.56 9.10 -13.81
CA GLU A 17 -12.79 8.16 -12.71
C GLU A 17 -13.99 7.25 -12.97
N LYS A 18 -15.10 7.83 -13.47
CA LYS A 18 -16.29 7.07 -13.84
C LYS A 18 -16.03 6.11 -15.01
N GLU A 19 -15.43 6.59 -16.11
CA GLU A 19 -15.11 5.72 -17.26
C GLU A 19 -14.11 4.61 -16.87
N PHE A 20 -13.20 4.90 -15.93
CA PHE A 20 -12.27 3.91 -15.39
C PHE A 20 -12.99 2.84 -14.57
N GLU A 21 -13.91 3.23 -13.69
CA GLU A 21 -14.70 2.31 -12.88
C GLU A 21 -15.63 1.47 -13.75
N ASP A 22 -16.31 2.06 -14.73
CA ASP A 22 -17.18 1.35 -15.68
C ASP A 22 -16.39 0.33 -16.52
N GLU A 23 -15.20 0.71 -17.01
CA GLU A 23 -14.41 -0.15 -17.89
C GLU A 23 -13.56 -1.17 -17.12
N PHE A 24 -13.12 -0.91 -15.89
CA PHE A 24 -12.26 -1.85 -15.16
C PHE A 24 -12.92 -2.46 -13.93
N GLY A 25 -14.08 -1.98 -13.46
CA GLY A 25 -14.67 -2.43 -12.20
C GLY A 25 -13.78 -2.11 -11.00
N VAL A 26 -12.93 -1.09 -11.12
CA VAL A 26 -11.94 -0.70 -10.12
C VAL A 26 -12.12 0.78 -9.86
N LYS A 27 -12.34 1.15 -8.60
CA LYS A 27 -12.46 2.55 -8.22
C LYS A 27 -11.08 3.22 -8.26
N CYS A 28 -10.99 4.41 -8.84
CA CYS A 28 -9.79 5.23 -8.80
C CYS A 28 -10.11 6.66 -8.36
N GLN A 29 -9.12 7.33 -7.78
CA GLN A 29 -9.23 8.72 -7.34
C GLN A 29 -7.97 9.50 -7.67
N ILE A 30 -8.12 10.69 -8.26
CA ILE A 30 -7.01 11.56 -8.65
C ILE A 30 -6.73 12.57 -7.53
N LYS A 31 -5.45 12.79 -7.25
CA LYS A 31 -4.96 13.72 -6.24
C LYS A 31 -4.32 14.93 -6.87
N ASP A 32 -4.72 16.10 -6.38
CA ASP A 32 -4.06 17.37 -6.60
C ASP A 32 -3.29 17.76 -5.32
N GLY A 33 -1.98 17.54 -5.35
CA GLY A 33 -1.11 17.68 -4.18
C GLY A 33 -1.57 16.80 -3.00
N ARG A 34 -2.04 17.45 -1.92
CA ARG A 34 -2.51 16.78 -0.69
C ARG A 34 -4.02 16.48 -0.69
N LYS A 35 -4.77 16.99 -1.66
CA LYS A 35 -6.24 16.89 -1.73
C LYS A 35 -6.67 16.03 -2.91
N LEU A 36 -7.94 15.63 -2.94
CA LEU A 36 -8.56 15.09 -4.15
C LEU A 36 -8.73 16.21 -5.18
N ALA A 37 -8.53 15.88 -6.44
CA ALA A 37 -8.73 16.82 -7.54
C ALA A 37 -10.22 17.14 -7.72
N ASP A 38 -10.55 18.35 -8.19
CA ASP A 38 -11.93 18.73 -8.50
C ASP A 38 -12.44 17.92 -9.72
N ASP A 39 -13.60 17.28 -9.57
CA ASP A 39 -14.24 16.49 -10.62
C ASP A 39 -14.43 17.24 -11.95
N ASN A 40 -14.57 18.58 -11.88
CA ASN A 40 -14.74 19.46 -13.04
C ASN A 40 -13.41 19.90 -13.66
N ALA A 41 -12.29 19.75 -12.93
CA ALA A 41 -10.97 20.06 -13.47
C ALA A 41 -10.60 19.06 -14.57
N THR A 42 -9.82 19.54 -15.54
CA THR A 42 -9.30 18.69 -16.61
C THR A 42 -8.01 17.99 -16.17
N LEU A 43 -7.72 16.79 -16.69
CA LEU A 43 -6.46 16.11 -16.38
C LEU A 43 -5.23 16.95 -16.75
N ALA A 44 -5.31 17.78 -17.79
CA ALA A 44 -4.22 18.69 -18.15
C ALA A 44 -4.06 19.88 -17.19
N SER A 45 -5.14 20.36 -16.57
CA SER A 45 -5.08 21.52 -15.66
C SER A 45 -4.50 21.17 -14.29
N LEU A 46 -4.34 19.88 -13.97
CA LEU A 46 -3.68 19.44 -12.74
C LEU A 46 -2.14 19.52 -12.82
N ARG A 47 -1.59 19.85 -14.00
CA ARG A 47 -0.15 19.98 -14.18
C ARG A 47 0.34 21.23 -13.45
N PRO A 48 1.40 21.12 -12.61
CA PRO A 48 2.03 22.29 -12.03
C PRO A 48 2.69 23.17 -13.11
N ASP A 49 2.85 24.46 -12.84
CA ASP A 49 3.33 25.45 -13.81
C ASP A 49 4.72 25.11 -14.39
N ASP A 50 5.60 24.50 -13.58
CA ASP A 50 6.97 24.09 -13.97
C ASP A 50 7.09 22.62 -14.41
N PHE A 51 5.98 21.99 -14.81
CA PHE A 51 5.95 20.55 -15.08
C PHE A 51 6.73 20.15 -16.35
N LYS A 52 7.81 19.38 -16.16
CA LYS A 52 8.69 18.86 -17.23
C LYS A 52 8.28 17.48 -17.75
N GLY A 53 7.00 17.11 -17.66
CA GLY A 53 6.52 15.81 -18.10
C GLY A 53 6.27 15.69 -19.61
N SER A 54 5.67 14.58 -20.01
CA SER A 54 5.44 14.26 -21.42
C SER A 54 4.57 15.33 -22.12
N LYS A 55 5.02 15.75 -23.32
CA LYS A 55 4.23 16.66 -24.19
C LYS A 55 2.96 15.99 -24.71
N THR A 56 2.93 14.67 -24.79
CA THR A 56 1.74 13.89 -25.16
C THR A 56 0.77 13.90 -23.99
N VAL A 57 -0.41 14.50 -24.19
CA VAL A 57 -1.47 14.65 -23.17
C VAL A 57 -2.34 13.42 -23.00
N ASP A 58 -2.11 12.37 -23.80
CA ASP A 58 -2.96 11.20 -23.84
C ASP A 58 -2.19 9.89 -23.87
N PHE A 59 -2.73 8.89 -23.16
CA PHE A 59 -2.25 7.52 -23.21
C PHE A 59 -3.38 6.53 -22.97
N THR A 60 -3.23 5.31 -23.49
CA THR A 60 -4.20 4.24 -23.28
C THR A 60 -3.84 3.42 -22.06
N ILE A 61 -4.81 3.19 -21.18
CA ILE A 61 -4.72 2.29 -20.03
C ILE A 61 -5.41 0.98 -20.41
N ARG A 62 -4.77 -0.15 -20.11
CA ARG A 62 -5.31 -1.50 -20.41
C ARG A 62 -5.31 -2.34 -19.15
N GLY A 63 -6.20 -3.34 -19.10
CA GLY A 63 -6.34 -4.22 -17.95
C GLY A 63 -5.04 -4.97 -17.58
N ASN A 64 -4.18 -5.28 -18.54
CA ASN A 64 -2.91 -5.97 -18.28
C ASN A 64 -1.79 -5.04 -17.78
N MET A 65 -2.06 -3.75 -17.58
CA MET A 65 -1.07 -2.83 -17.03
C MET A 65 -1.02 -2.94 -15.52
N LEU A 66 0.21 -2.94 -14.99
CA LEU A 66 0.47 -2.82 -13.55
C LEU A 66 0.02 -1.47 -13.04
N ILE A 67 -0.47 -1.46 -11.80
CA ILE A 67 -0.90 -0.23 -11.13
C ILE A 67 0.26 0.76 -11.02
N LYS A 68 1.46 0.29 -10.65
CA LYS A 68 2.68 1.11 -10.60
C LYS A 68 2.88 1.90 -11.89
N ASN A 69 2.88 1.18 -13.01
CA ASN A 69 3.15 1.75 -14.32
C ASN A 69 2.09 2.77 -14.72
N ILE A 70 0.84 2.55 -14.32
CA ILE A 70 -0.24 3.52 -14.56
C ILE A 70 -0.05 4.75 -13.68
N LYS A 71 0.30 4.59 -12.40
CA LYS A 71 0.58 5.71 -11.48
C LYS A 71 1.74 6.56 -11.98
N GLU A 72 2.85 5.93 -12.33
CA GLU A 72 4.05 6.58 -12.86
C GLU A 72 3.71 7.33 -14.15
N LYS A 73 3.08 6.66 -15.12
CA LYS A 73 2.73 7.28 -16.40
C LYS A 73 1.70 8.40 -16.27
N PHE A 74 0.75 8.25 -15.35
CA PHE A 74 -0.23 9.28 -15.05
C PHE A 74 0.45 10.50 -14.41
N ASN A 75 1.38 10.28 -13.48
CA ASN A 75 2.19 11.34 -12.88
C ASN A 75 3.08 12.04 -13.93
N GLU A 76 3.79 11.28 -14.77
CA GLU A 76 4.63 11.80 -15.86
C GLU A 76 3.84 12.57 -16.92
N THR A 77 2.54 12.27 -17.08
CA THR A 77 1.70 12.91 -18.08
C THR A 77 0.95 14.11 -17.51
N PHE A 78 0.42 14.02 -16.30
CA PHE A 78 -0.49 15.01 -15.74
C PHE A 78 0.05 15.73 -14.49
N GLY A 79 1.22 15.33 -13.99
CA GLY A 79 1.82 15.92 -12.78
C GLY A 79 1.08 15.57 -11.49
N SER A 80 0.14 14.62 -11.56
CA SER A 80 -0.78 14.29 -10.48
C SER A 80 -0.70 12.81 -10.13
N ASN A 81 -1.03 12.48 -8.88
CA ASN A 81 -1.05 11.10 -8.43
C ASN A 81 -2.45 10.52 -8.57
N ILE A 82 -2.53 9.26 -8.98
CA ILE A 82 -3.78 8.50 -9.02
C ILE A 82 -3.71 7.36 -8.00
N GLN A 83 -4.79 7.18 -7.24
CA GLN A 83 -4.95 6.08 -6.30
C GLN A 83 -6.00 5.11 -6.81
N PHE A 84 -5.68 3.82 -6.79
CA PHE A 84 -6.61 2.76 -7.16
C PHE A 84 -7.05 2.03 -5.91
N TYR A 85 -8.30 1.58 -5.91
CA TYR A 85 -8.92 0.92 -4.78
C TYR A 85 -9.47 -0.44 -5.19
N ASN A 86 -9.25 -1.42 -4.33
CA ASN A 86 -9.95 -2.69 -4.35
C ASN A 86 -10.86 -2.73 -3.13
N LYS A 87 -12.19 -2.65 -3.37
CA LYS A 87 -13.19 -2.47 -2.32
C LYS A 87 -12.87 -1.21 -1.49
N ASN A 88 -12.41 -1.40 -0.25
CA ASN A 88 -12.11 -0.33 0.70
C ASN A 88 -10.59 -0.12 0.94
N ARG A 89 -9.72 -0.85 0.22
CA ARG A 89 -8.26 -0.76 0.40
C ARG A 89 -7.58 -0.21 -0.84
N VAL A 90 -6.47 0.49 -0.66
CA VAL A 90 -5.62 0.93 -1.77
C VAL A 90 -5.00 -0.29 -2.44
N ALA A 91 -5.13 -0.39 -3.76
CA ALA A 91 -4.62 -1.51 -4.51
C ALA A 91 -3.08 -1.50 -4.58
N PRO A 92 -2.43 -2.68 -4.50
CA PRO A 92 -0.98 -2.81 -4.55
C PRO A 92 -0.43 -2.42 -5.93
N ASP A 93 0.81 -1.95 -5.97
CA ASP A 93 1.41 -1.39 -7.20
C ASP A 93 1.79 -2.48 -8.22
N GLU A 94 2.01 -3.70 -7.75
CA GLU A 94 2.54 -4.83 -8.53
C GLU A 94 1.45 -5.74 -9.10
N ILE A 95 0.18 -5.42 -8.86
CA ILE A 95 -0.94 -6.12 -9.49
C ILE A 95 -1.37 -5.41 -10.78
N THR A 96 -1.87 -6.19 -11.75
CA THR A 96 -2.49 -5.63 -12.95
C THR A 96 -3.92 -5.17 -12.67
N LEU A 97 -4.40 -4.14 -13.37
CA LEU A 97 -5.80 -3.69 -13.26
C LEU A 97 -6.82 -4.80 -13.50
N GLY A 98 -6.52 -5.70 -14.43
CA GLY A 98 -7.39 -6.82 -14.79
C GLY A 98 -7.50 -7.85 -13.69
N ALA A 99 -6.47 -8.01 -12.85
CA ALA A 99 -6.50 -8.90 -11.69
C ALA A 99 -7.26 -8.31 -10.49
N LEU A 100 -7.57 -7.00 -10.51
CA LEU A 100 -8.43 -6.37 -9.52
C LEU A 100 -9.93 -6.54 -9.80
N ARG A 101 -10.32 -6.93 -11.01
CA ARG A 101 -11.73 -7.16 -11.36
C ARG A 101 -12.33 -8.27 -10.49
N GLU A 102 -13.45 -7.98 -9.83
CA GLU A 102 -14.17 -8.98 -9.05
C GLU A 102 -14.49 -10.22 -9.89
N GLY A 103 -14.13 -11.40 -9.37
CA GLY A 103 -14.65 -12.68 -9.86
C GLY A 103 -13.71 -13.56 -10.72
N ARG A 104 -12.44 -13.75 -10.32
CA ARG A 104 -11.71 -15.03 -10.53
C ARG A 104 -10.46 -15.11 -9.64
N VAL A 105 -10.57 -15.94 -8.61
CA VAL A 105 -9.51 -16.27 -7.65
C VAL A 105 -8.81 -17.58 -8.06
N LYS A 106 -7.48 -17.52 -8.01
CA LYS A 106 -6.42 -18.57 -7.93
C LYS A 106 -6.06 -19.39 -9.17
N LYS A 107 -4.74 -19.40 -9.48
CA LYS A 107 -3.77 -20.53 -9.45
C LYS A 107 -2.50 -20.14 -10.26
N VAL A 108 -1.21 -20.40 -9.94
CA VAL A 108 -0.41 -21.08 -8.87
C VAL A 108 1.07 -20.62 -9.06
N THR A 109 1.92 -20.89 -8.05
CA THR A 109 3.32 -21.41 -8.15
C THR A 109 4.49 -20.44 -8.18
N THR A 110 5.23 -20.48 -7.08
CA THR A 110 6.62 -20.06 -6.89
C THR A 110 7.60 -21.08 -7.44
N GLN A 111 8.76 -20.62 -7.93
CA GLN A 111 10.13 -21.09 -7.56
C GLN A 111 11.21 -20.27 -8.27
N LYS A 112 12.42 -20.14 -7.65
CA LYS A 112 13.57 -19.15 -7.54
C LYS A 112 14.86 -19.16 -8.43
N GLN A 113 15.40 -17.94 -8.67
CA GLN A 113 16.72 -17.35 -9.06
C GLN A 113 17.58 -17.86 -10.28
N ASP A 114 18.40 -17.10 -11.07
CA ASP A 114 19.32 -15.94 -10.87
C ASP A 114 19.85 -15.25 -12.19
N LYS A 115 20.45 -14.03 -12.12
CA LYS A 115 21.01 -13.17 -13.22
C LYS A 115 22.48 -13.47 -13.65
N PRO A 116 22.90 -13.11 -14.90
CA PRO A 116 23.75 -11.91 -15.10
C PRO A 116 23.39 -11.05 -16.34
N VAL A 117 23.68 -9.74 -16.32
CA VAL A 117 23.11 -8.74 -17.26
C VAL A 117 23.75 -8.72 -18.66
N LYS A 118 22.99 -9.12 -19.69
CA LYS A 118 22.68 -8.38 -20.95
C LYS A 118 21.66 -9.18 -21.79
N THR A 119 20.60 -8.50 -22.22
CA THR A 119 19.51 -8.90 -23.15
C THR A 119 19.42 -10.37 -23.53
N GLU A 120 18.69 -11.15 -22.73
CA GLU A 120 17.97 -12.38 -23.07
C GLU A 120 17.33 -12.90 -21.77
N GLU A 121 16.19 -13.57 -21.90
CA GLU A 121 15.32 -14.14 -20.86
C GLU A 121 16.02 -14.45 -19.52
N ILE A 122 15.70 -13.71 -18.44
CA ILE A 122 16.15 -14.07 -17.09
C ILE A 122 14.94 -14.13 -16.15
N SER A 123 14.43 -15.34 -15.99
CA SER A 123 13.64 -15.84 -14.88
C SER A 123 14.41 -15.65 -13.56
N VAL A 124 13.96 -14.75 -12.69
CA VAL A 124 14.42 -14.64 -11.28
C VAL A 124 13.20 -14.34 -10.40
N GLN A 125 12.21 -15.21 -10.52
CA GLN A 125 11.65 -15.96 -9.43
C GLN A 125 11.76 -15.36 -8.00
N GLU A 126 10.61 -14.83 -7.57
CA GLU A 126 10.33 -14.36 -6.22
C GLU A 126 10.32 -15.54 -5.24
N GLU A 127 11.19 -15.45 -4.25
CA GLU A 127 11.22 -16.27 -3.05
C GLU A 127 9.98 -15.90 -2.24
N VAL A 128 8.85 -16.56 -2.51
CA VAL A 128 7.84 -16.75 -1.46
C VAL A 128 8.62 -17.45 -0.36
N GLU A 129 8.91 -16.73 0.73
CA GLU A 129 9.20 -17.37 2.00
C GLU A 129 7.97 -18.24 2.25
N GLU A 130 8.08 -19.53 1.87
CA GLU A 130 7.22 -20.55 2.41
C GLU A 130 7.27 -20.34 3.91
N THR A 131 6.11 -20.11 4.50
CA THR A 131 5.96 -20.01 5.95
C THR A 131 6.83 -21.10 6.57
N THR A 132 7.84 -20.69 7.32
CA THR A 132 8.78 -21.61 7.99
C THR A 132 8.11 -22.32 9.15
N LEU A 133 6.86 -21.95 9.45
CA LEU A 133 6.07 -22.50 10.52
C LEU A 133 5.54 -23.88 10.16
N SER A 134 5.62 -24.79 11.12
CA SER A 134 4.89 -26.05 11.03
C SER A 134 3.38 -25.81 11.15
N ASP A 135 2.58 -26.77 10.69
CA ASP A 135 1.13 -26.75 10.87
C ASP A 135 0.73 -26.62 12.36
N GLU A 136 1.55 -27.18 13.26
CA GLU A 136 1.37 -27.07 14.72
C GLU A 136 1.61 -25.63 15.23
N GLN A 137 2.66 -24.96 14.75
CA GLN A 137 2.92 -23.56 15.09
C GLN A 137 1.82 -22.65 14.55
N ILE A 138 1.36 -22.88 13.31
CA ILE A 138 0.24 -22.13 12.73
C ILE A 138 -1.03 -22.33 13.55
N ALA A 139 -1.31 -23.57 13.99
CA ALA A 139 -2.46 -23.86 14.83
C ALA A 139 -2.36 -23.15 16.19
N ALA A 140 -1.19 -23.19 16.84
CA ALA A 140 -0.95 -22.51 18.12
C ALA A 140 -1.14 -20.99 18.02
N PHE A 141 -0.60 -20.35 16.97
CA PHE A 141 -0.80 -18.92 16.77
C PHE A 141 -2.26 -18.56 16.48
N LYS A 142 -3.02 -19.41 15.80
CA LYS A 142 -4.45 -19.19 15.58
C LYS A 142 -5.28 -19.35 16.85
N GLU A 143 -4.88 -20.24 17.75
CA GLU A 143 -5.49 -20.37 19.08
C GLU A 143 -5.24 -19.11 19.90
N GLN A 144 -3.98 -18.65 19.99
CA GLN A 144 -3.64 -17.38 20.64
C GLN A 144 -4.37 -16.19 20.01
N GLU A 145 -4.49 -16.15 18.68
CA GLU A 145 -5.24 -15.10 17.97
C GLU A 145 -6.73 -15.08 18.36
N ALA A 146 -7.33 -16.25 18.62
CA ALA A 146 -8.71 -16.36 19.04
C ALA A 146 -8.93 -15.94 20.50
N GLU A 147 -7.89 -16.05 21.33
CA GLU A 147 -7.89 -15.62 22.73
C GLU A 147 -7.51 -14.15 22.91
N ALA A 148 -6.84 -13.54 21.94
CA ALA A 148 -6.42 -12.13 21.99
C ALA A 148 -7.62 -11.17 22.09
N GLU A 149 -7.62 -10.33 23.12
CA GLU A 149 -8.75 -9.47 23.46
C GLU A 149 -8.56 -8.03 22.93
N ASP A 150 -7.34 -7.52 23.09
CA ASP A 150 -6.99 -6.12 22.86
C ASP A 150 -5.84 -5.91 21.86
N SER A 151 -5.54 -4.64 21.56
CA SER A 151 -4.49 -4.30 20.60
C SER A 151 -3.08 -4.72 21.05
N TYR A 152 -2.84 -4.84 22.35
CA TYR A 152 -1.55 -5.25 22.88
C TYR A 152 -1.32 -6.75 22.64
N ASP A 153 -2.33 -7.58 22.90
CA ASP A 153 -2.30 -9.02 22.62
C ASP A 153 -2.01 -9.30 21.15
N TYR A 154 -2.78 -8.68 20.25
CA TYR A 154 -2.56 -8.83 18.80
C TYR A 154 -1.19 -8.30 18.37
N CYS A 155 -0.70 -7.19 18.94
CA CYS A 155 0.61 -6.65 18.60
C CYS A 155 1.75 -7.58 19.02
N ASN A 156 1.66 -8.19 20.19
CA ASN A 156 2.66 -9.17 20.66
C ASN A 156 2.62 -10.44 19.83
N LEU A 157 1.44 -11.00 19.58
CA LEU A 157 1.28 -12.16 18.71
C LEU A 157 1.88 -11.89 17.32
N ALA A 158 1.64 -10.72 16.75
CA ALA A 158 2.20 -10.35 15.45
C ALA A 158 3.74 -10.27 15.46
N LYS A 159 4.36 -9.83 16.56
CA LYS A 159 5.83 -9.85 16.73
C LYS A 159 6.36 -11.27 16.75
N GLU A 160 5.74 -12.14 17.55
CA GLU A 160 6.14 -13.55 17.66
C GLU A 160 6.04 -14.28 16.32
N ILE A 161 4.93 -14.07 15.60
CA ILE A 161 4.74 -14.64 14.26
C ILE A 161 5.80 -14.11 13.28
N ALA A 162 6.11 -12.81 13.32
CA ALA A 162 7.13 -12.21 12.45
C ALA A 162 8.54 -12.73 12.75
N GLU A 163 8.91 -12.86 14.03
CA GLU A 163 10.18 -13.44 14.47
C GLU A 163 10.29 -14.92 14.11
N ALA A 164 9.16 -15.64 14.11
CA ALA A 164 9.08 -17.02 13.68
C ALA A 164 9.12 -17.20 12.14
N GLY A 165 9.12 -16.09 11.39
CA GLY A 165 9.38 -16.04 9.95
C GLY A 165 8.15 -15.85 9.07
N ASP A 166 6.94 -15.81 9.62
CA ASP A 166 5.71 -15.63 8.82
C ASP A 166 5.25 -14.18 8.79
N LYS A 167 5.98 -13.34 8.05
CA LYS A 167 5.71 -11.90 7.98
C LYS A 167 4.35 -11.55 7.37
N ASP A 168 3.77 -12.44 6.56
CA ASP A 168 2.45 -12.23 5.98
C ASP A 168 1.35 -12.50 6.99
N PHE A 169 1.43 -13.58 7.75
CA PHE A 169 0.50 -13.81 8.85
C PHE A 169 0.65 -12.70 9.91
N ALA A 170 1.88 -12.34 10.30
CA ALA A 170 2.12 -11.24 11.22
C ALA A 170 1.47 -9.92 10.74
N ARG A 171 1.52 -9.62 9.43
CA ARG A 171 0.87 -8.45 8.84
C ARG A 171 -0.65 -8.48 9.00
N GLU A 172 -1.28 -9.65 8.88
CA GLU A 172 -2.73 -9.80 9.14
C GLU A 172 -3.06 -9.52 10.62
N VAL A 173 -2.26 -10.06 11.54
CA VAL A 173 -2.45 -9.88 12.99
C VAL A 173 -2.18 -8.43 13.42
N TYR A 174 -1.15 -7.77 12.87
CA TYR A 174 -0.92 -6.34 13.11
C TYR A 174 -2.10 -5.46 12.66
N GLN A 175 -2.79 -5.83 11.58
CA GLN A 175 -3.99 -5.09 11.16
C GLN A 175 -5.10 -5.20 12.21
N LYS A 176 -5.28 -6.38 12.82
CA LYS A 176 -6.22 -6.57 13.94
C LYS A 176 -5.81 -5.72 15.16
N ALA A 177 -4.52 -5.66 15.47
CA ALA A 177 -3.99 -4.79 16.52
C ALA A 177 -4.35 -3.31 16.26
N ILE A 178 -4.17 -2.82 15.02
CA ILE A 178 -4.53 -1.45 14.62
C ILE A 178 -6.04 -1.21 14.76
N ASP A 179 -6.87 -2.18 14.36
CA ASP A 179 -8.33 -2.06 14.41
C ASP A 179 -8.86 -2.06 15.86
N LYS A 180 -8.12 -2.66 16.79
CA LYS A 180 -8.41 -2.71 18.23
C LYS A 180 -7.81 -1.56 19.04
N ALA A 181 -6.86 -0.81 18.49
CA ALA A 181 -6.14 0.23 19.20
C ALA A 181 -7.08 1.35 19.69
N GLU A 182 -7.03 1.66 20.97
CA GLU A 182 -7.95 2.63 21.58
C GLU A 182 -7.36 4.04 21.58
N ASP A 183 -6.05 4.16 21.79
CA ASP A 183 -5.36 5.43 22.00
C ASP A 183 -4.15 5.68 21.07
N SER A 184 -3.53 6.84 21.26
CA SER A 184 -2.34 7.28 20.51
C SER A 184 -1.12 6.38 20.79
N ARG A 185 -0.99 5.86 22.00
CA ARG A 185 0.13 5.03 22.46
C ARG A 185 0.07 3.65 21.84
N ASP A 186 -1.11 3.04 21.75
CA ASP A 186 -1.32 1.76 21.08
C ASP A 186 -0.88 1.84 19.62
N LEU A 187 -1.42 2.81 18.88
CA LEU A 187 -1.10 3.00 17.47
C LEU A 187 0.37 3.33 17.23
N ARG A 188 1.00 4.14 18.10
CA ARG A 188 2.44 4.42 18.03
C ARG A 188 3.25 3.14 18.24
N ASN A 189 2.95 2.37 19.28
CA ASN A 189 3.69 1.15 19.60
C ASN A 189 3.54 0.09 18.49
N ILE A 190 2.36 -0.01 17.87
CA ILE A 190 2.13 -0.87 16.71
C ILE A 190 2.93 -0.37 15.50
N ALA A 191 2.92 0.94 15.22
CA ALA A 191 3.70 1.52 14.13
C ALA A 191 5.21 1.32 14.29
N ASP A 192 5.72 1.49 15.51
CA ASP A 192 7.12 1.23 15.87
C ASP A 192 7.48 -0.23 15.56
N SER A 193 6.61 -1.16 15.96
CA SER A 193 6.82 -2.60 15.74
C SER A 193 6.75 -2.98 14.25
N ILE A 194 5.82 -2.38 13.49
CA ILE A 194 5.76 -2.57 12.03
C ILE A 194 7.03 -2.05 11.34
N ALA A 195 7.60 -0.93 11.81
CA ALA A 195 8.79 -0.33 11.21
C ALA A 195 10.10 -1.05 11.57
N ASP A 196 10.15 -1.73 12.71
CA ASP A 196 11.35 -2.40 13.23
C ASP A 196 11.75 -3.59 12.34
N GLU A 197 13.02 -3.64 11.96
CA GLU A 197 13.59 -4.68 11.08
C GLU A 197 13.57 -6.08 11.69
N ARG A 198 13.45 -6.19 13.01
CA ARG A 198 13.28 -7.48 13.71
C ARG A 198 11.94 -8.14 13.42
N TYR A 199 10.94 -7.34 13.06
CA TYR A 199 9.59 -7.82 12.76
C TYR A 199 9.31 -7.69 11.27
N LEU A 200 8.60 -6.65 10.84
CA LEU A 200 8.24 -6.47 9.43
C LEU A 200 9.24 -5.59 8.66
N GLY A 201 9.89 -4.63 9.32
CA GLY A 201 10.69 -3.61 8.62
C GLY A 201 9.89 -2.74 7.64
N ASP A 202 8.55 -2.73 7.73
CA ASP A 202 7.66 -2.09 6.77
C ASP A 202 7.46 -0.61 7.11
N LYS A 203 8.55 0.15 6.93
CA LYS A 203 8.59 1.61 7.18
C LYS A 203 7.55 2.38 6.34
N VAL A 204 7.14 1.84 5.19
CA VAL A 204 6.10 2.45 4.33
C VAL A 204 4.73 2.31 4.97
N TRP A 205 4.43 1.15 5.56
CA TRP A 205 3.17 0.94 6.26
C TRP A 205 3.14 1.67 7.60
N ALA A 206 4.20 1.59 8.41
CA ALA A 206 4.30 2.33 9.67
C ALA A 206 4.05 3.83 9.49
N ARG A 207 4.60 4.44 8.42
CA ARG A 207 4.35 5.84 8.03
C ARG A 207 2.87 6.17 7.78
N LYS A 208 2.03 5.18 7.46
CA LYS A 208 0.57 5.34 7.32
C LYS A 208 -0.18 5.14 8.65
N VAL A 209 0.45 4.48 9.64
CA VAL A 209 -0.14 4.23 10.96
C VAL A 209 0.13 5.41 11.91
N TYR A 210 1.34 5.99 11.90
CA TYR A 210 1.66 7.14 12.76
C TYR A 210 0.68 8.33 12.66
N PRO A 211 0.16 8.73 11.47
CA PRO A 211 -0.85 9.78 11.40
C PRO A 211 -2.10 9.46 12.23
N LYS A 212 -2.51 8.19 12.30
CA LYS A 212 -3.64 7.78 13.14
C LYS A 212 -3.32 7.95 14.63
N ALA A 213 -2.07 7.69 15.03
CA ALA A 213 -1.61 7.94 16.40
C ALA A 213 -1.63 9.44 16.73
N ILE A 214 -1.22 10.29 15.78
CA ILE A 214 -1.26 11.75 15.90
C ILE A 214 -2.71 12.24 16.05
N ASP A 215 -3.63 11.72 15.25
CA ASP A 215 -5.06 12.08 15.31
C ASP A 215 -5.71 11.71 16.65
N LYS A 216 -5.17 10.72 17.36
CA LYS A 216 -5.62 10.28 18.69
C LYS A 216 -4.85 10.89 19.86
N ALA A 217 -3.80 11.68 19.61
CA ALA A 217 -2.98 12.25 20.67
C ALA A 217 -3.79 13.28 21.48
N GLU A 218 -3.79 13.16 22.80
CA GLU A 218 -4.59 14.05 23.66
C GLU A 218 -3.80 15.29 24.09
N ASP A 219 -2.47 15.21 24.11
CA ASP A 219 -1.61 16.28 24.59
C ASP A 219 -0.26 16.35 23.86
N SER A 220 0.55 17.34 24.25
CA SER A 220 1.89 17.54 23.70
C SER A 220 2.86 16.41 24.04
N TYR A 221 2.62 15.66 25.13
CA TYR A 221 3.47 14.55 25.52
C TYR A 221 3.29 13.38 24.55
N ASP A 222 2.06 13.04 24.20
CA ASP A 222 1.76 12.05 23.16
C ASP A 222 2.38 12.40 21.82
N LEU A 223 2.18 13.65 21.37
CA LEU A 223 2.75 14.15 20.12
C LEU A 223 4.29 14.10 20.13
N THR A 224 4.92 14.46 21.25
CA THR A 224 6.38 14.39 21.40
C THR A 224 6.88 12.95 21.31
N ASN A 225 6.18 12.00 21.93
CA ASN A 225 6.55 10.59 21.86
C ASN A 225 6.41 10.04 20.43
N ILE A 226 5.34 10.38 19.73
CA ILE A 226 5.15 9.97 18.32
C ILE A 226 6.23 10.59 17.42
N ALA A 227 6.54 11.88 17.60
CA ALA A 227 7.60 12.58 16.88
C ALA A 227 8.97 11.93 17.11
N ASN A 228 9.28 11.55 18.36
CA ASN A 228 10.52 10.84 18.70
C ASN A 228 10.61 9.49 17.98
N SER A 229 9.51 8.71 17.94
CA SER A 229 9.47 7.46 17.19
C SER A 229 9.68 7.68 15.69
N ILE A 230 9.02 8.67 15.09
CA ILE A 230 9.19 8.98 13.65
C ILE A 230 10.64 9.39 13.34
N ALA A 231 11.30 10.11 14.24
CA ALA A 231 12.67 10.56 14.07
C ALA A 231 13.73 9.47 14.37
N ASP A 232 13.39 8.42 15.14
CA ASP A 232 14.31 7.32 15.47
C ASP A 232 14.66 6.52 14.21
N GLU A 233 15.96 6.31 13.98
CA GLU A 233 16.50 5.62 12.80
C GLU A 233 16.09 4.15 12.73
N ARG A 234 15.80 3.52 13.88
CA ARG A 234 15.28 2.15 13.95
C ARG A 234 13.89 2.05 13.34
N TYR A 235 13.11 3.13 13.41
CA TYR A 235 11.77 3.19 12.83
C TYR A 235 11.84 3.93 11.49
N LEU A 236 11.43 5.20 11.38
CA LEU A 236 11.40 5.90 10.09
C LEU A 236 12.66 6.71 9.79
N GLY A 237 13.43 7.13 10.80
CA GLY A 237 14.56 8.04 10.65
C GLY A 237 14.18 9.37 10.01
N ASP A 238 12.90 9.77 10.07
CA ASP A 238 12.41 10.96 9.41
C ASP A 238 12.60 12.18 10.30
N LYS A 239 13.70 12.89 10.04
CA LYS A 239 14.10 14.08 10.78
C LYS A 239 13.39 15.35 10.27
N ARG A 240 12.50 15.23 9.28
CA ARG A 240 11.70 16.34 8.73
C ARG A 240 10.27 16.24 9.27
N LEU A 241 10.06 16.80 10.45
CA LEU A 241 8.72 17.06 10.99
C LEU A 241 8.18 18.39 10.46
#